data_AF-A0AAW6H676-F1
#
_entry.id   AF-A0AAW6H676-F1
#
_cell.length_a   1.000
_cell.length_b   1.000
_cell.length_c   1.000
_cell.angle_alpha   90.00
_cell.angle_beta   90.00
_cell.angle_gamma   90.00
#
_symmetry.space_group_name_H-M   'P 1'
#
loop_
_entity.id
_entity.type
_entity.pdbx_description
1 polymer ?
#
loop_
_entity_poly.entity_id
_entity_poly.type
_entity_poly.pdbx_seq_one_letter_code
_entity_poly.pdbx_strand_id
1 'polypeptide(L)'
;MKAKVFKYKSDGNTVVAPYMELEPYAENVYLSLSRKNEYGNEDDDCFHVVCRIENVYFSSGQYSRRFLKGEGCREEAATYCRNWIADTLQSAERGAFVNLISVRVFEALGLDTTPLVQAREEYKRIQEQKRREQKEKEAE
;
A
#
# COMPACT_ATOMS: atom_id res chain seq x y z
N MET A 1 15.15 13.24 4.29
CA MET A 1 14.10 14.20 4.74
C MET A 1 13.15 13.48 5.68
N LYS A 2 12.39 14.18 6.53
CA LYS A 2 11.44 13.56 7.46
C LYS A 2 10.00 13.94 7.12
N ALA A 3 9.10 12.96 7.01
CA ALA A 3 7.68 13.21 6.70
C ALA A 3 6.77 12.23 7.43
N LYS A 4 5.49 12.61 7.62
CA LYS A 4 4.45 11.69 8.08
C LYS A 4 4.08 10.75 6.94
N VAL A 5 4.16 9.45 7.17
CA VAL A 5 3.89 8.44 6.14
C VAL A 5 2.76 7.52 6.60
N PHE A 6 1.67 7.46 5.84
CA PHE A 6 0.64 6.46 6.06
C PHE A 6 1.22 5.06 5.87
N LYS A 7 1.05 4.18 6.84
CA LYS A 7 1.43 2.77 6.72
C LYS A 7 0.56 1.90 7.61
N TYR A 8 0.51 0.61 7.30
CA TYR A 8 -0.07 -0.35 8.23
C TYR A 8 0.84 -0.55 9.44
N LYS A 9 0.21 -0.68 10.61
CA LYS A 9 0.84 -1.25 11.78
C LYS A 9 1.08 -2.75 11.54
N SER A 10 1.93 -3.37 12.36
CA SER A 10 2.19 -4.81 12.32
C SER A 10 0.95 -5.69 12.52
N ASP A 11 -0.16 -5.14 13.00
CA ASP A 11 -1.45 -5.84 13.11
C ASP A 11 -2.17 -6.03 11.77
N GLY A 12 -1.67 -5.42 10.69
CA GLY A 12 -2.22 -5.51 9.33
C GLY A 12 -3.56 -4.80 9.11
N ASN A 13 -4.17 -4.23 10.15
CA ASN A 13 -5.53 -3.69 10.12
C ASN A 13 -5.60 -2.20 10.45
N THR A 14 -4.60 -1.68 11.16
CA THR A 14 -4.56 -0.28 11.59
C THR A 14 -3.65 0.53 10.69
N VAL A 15 -4.16 1.63 10.12
CA VAL A 15 -3.35 2.62 9.40
C VAL A 15 -2.90 3.70 10.37
N VAL A 16 -1.60 3.94 10.42
CA VAL A 16 -0.94 4.97 11.24
C VAL A 16 -0.14 5.92 10.35
N ALA A 17 0.16 7.12 10.84
CA ALA A 17 0.97 8.11 10.13
C ALA A 17 2.21 8.57 10.94
N PRO A 18 3.15 7.66 11.27
CA PRO A 18 4.37 8.04 11.98
C PRO A 18 5.26 8.94 11.11
N TYR A 19 6.09 9.74 11.77
CA TYR A 19 7.20 10.40 11.07
C TYR A 19 8.30 9.38 10.76
N MET A 20 8.77 9.39 9.51
CA MET A 20 9.79 8.47 9.02
C MET A 20 10.91 9.24 8.30
N GLU A 21 12.12 8.72 8.38
CA GLU A 21 13.26 9.22 7.60
C GLU A 21 13.17 8.66 6.19
N LEU A 22 13.20 9.55 5.21
CA LEU A 22 12.98 9.27 3.79
C LEU A 22 14.21 9.66 2.98
N GLU A 23 14.68 8.70 2.19
CA GLU A 23 15.74 8.85 1.20
C GLU A 23 15.12 8.86 -0.20
N PRO A 24 15.44 9.83 -1.08
CA PRO A 24 14.97 9.83 -2.46
C PRO A 24 15.42 8.58 -3.22
N TYR A 25 14.52 7.97 -3.99
CA TYR A 25 14.83 6.78 -4.79
C TYR A 25 14.46 6.93 -6.26
N ALA A 26 13.28 7.49 -6.54
CA ALA A 26 12.84 7.85 -7.88
C ALA A 26 11.89 9.06 -7.82
N GLU A 27 11.37 9.51 -8.97
CA GLU A 27 10.39 10.59 -9.01
C GLU A 27 9.18 10.24 -8.14
N ASN A 28 8.89 11.09 -7.14
CA ASN A 28 7.82 10.90 -6.16
C ASN A 28 7.91 9.60 -5.33
N VAL A 29 9.05 8.91 -5.34
CA VAL A 29 9.28 7.68 -4.59
C VAL A 29 10.47 7.81 -3.67
N TYR A 30 10.27 7.39 -2.42
CA TYR A 30 11.26 7.43 -1.36
C TYR A 30 11.41 6.07 -0.71
N LEU A 31 12.54 5.85 -0.05
CA LEU A 31 12.80 4.67 0.77
C LEU A 31 12.92 5.07 2.23
N SER A 32 12.41 4.21 3.11
CA SER A 32 12.70 4.25 4.55
C SER A 32 13.11 2.87 4.99
N LEU A 33 14.21 2.76 5.73
CA LEU A 33 14.63 1.48 6.31
C LEU A 33 13.49 0.93 7.19
N SER A 34 13.05 -0.29 6.91
CA SER A 34 12.00 -0.97 7.65
C SER A 34 12.57 -2.01 8.61
N ARG A 35 13.52 -2.80 8.13
CA ARG A 35 14.19 -3.85 8.94
C ARG A 35 15.61 -3.97 8.44
N LYS A 36 16.56 -3.89 9.38
CA LYS A 36 17.94 -4.22 9.11
C LYS A 36 18.12 -5.74 9.23
N ASN A 37 18.87 -6.33 8.31
CA ASN A 37 19.26 -7.72 8.43
C ASN A 37 20.29 -7.87 9.55
N GLU A 38 20.07 -8.84 10.43
CA GLU A 38 20.94 -9.12 11.58
C GLU A 38 22.12 -10.03 11.21
N TYR A 39 22.04 -10.71 10.06
CA TYR A 39 23.05 -11.68 9.59
C TYR A 39 24.17 -11.04 8.76
N GLY A 40 24.29 -9.72 8.76
CA GLY A 40 25.39 -8.98 8.12
C GLY A 40 25.28 -8.81 6.61
N ASN A 41 24.28 -9.41 5.95
CA ASN A 41 24.02 -9.16 4.53
C ASN A 41 23.04 -7.99 4.36
N GLU A 42 23.57 -6.80 4.11
CA GLU A 42 22.78 -5.57 3.92
C GLU A 42 21.84 -5.61 2.71
N ASP A 43 22.10 -6.52 1.75
CA ASP A 43 21.21 -6.69 0.59
C ASP A 43 19.84 -7.28 0.96
N ASP A 44 19.74 -7.91 2.14
CA ASP A 44 18.49 -8.42 2.71
C ASP A 44 17.81 -7.41 3.64
N ASP A 45 18.37 -6.19 3.78
CA ASP A 45 17.67 -5.11 4.46
C ASP A 45 16.34 -4.82 3.74
N CYS A 46 15.25 -4.73 4.49
CA CYS A 46 13.95 -4.38 3.95
C CYS A 46 13.69 -2.89 4.10
N PHE A 47 13.17 -2.29 3.03
CA PHE A 47 12.77 -0.89 2.96
C PHE A 47 11.28 -0.78 2.72
N HIS A 48 10.65 0.18 3.38
CA HIS A 48 9.38 0.71 2.93
C HIS A 48 9.62 1.52 1.66
N VAL A 49 8.94 1.14 0.57
CA VAL A 49 8.80 2.02 -0.60
C VAL A 49 7.65 2.96 -0.30
N VAL A 50 7.93 4.26 -0.36
CA VAL A 50 7.02 5.32 0.02
C VAL A 50 6.70 6.13 -1.23
N CYS A 51 5.44 6.11 -1.64
CA CYS A 51 4.91 6.95 -2.70
C CYS A 51 4.53 8.31 -2.13
N ARG A 52 4.72 9.35 -2.94
CA ARG A 52 4.29 10.72 -2.65
C ARG A 52 3.33 11.19 -3.73
N ILE A 53 2.17 11.66 -3.31
CA ILE A 53 1.23 12.35 -4.17
C ILE A 53 0.94 13.69 -3.50
N GLU A 54 1.26 14.79 -4.20
CA GLU A 54 1.26 16.14 -3.63
C GLU A 54 2.07 16.23 -2.33
N ASN A 55 1.42 16.39 -1.17
CA ASN A 55 2.04 16.43 0.15
C ASN A 55 1.68 15.21 1.04
N VAL A 56 1.06 14.20 0.45
CA VAL A 56 0.65 12.97 1.12
C VAL A 56 1.65 11.86 0.81
N TYR A 57 2.19 11.24 1.85
CA TYR A 57 3.16 10.16 1.76
C TYR A 57 2.54 8.88 2.31
N PHE A 58 2.73 7.76 1.60
CA PHE A 58 2.21 6.47 2.04
C PHE A 58 3.11 5.32 1.61
N SER A 59 3.17 4.28 2.43
CA SER A 59 3.90 3.05 2.14
C SER A 59 3.14 2.24 1.09
N SER A 60 3.75 2.02 -0.08
CA SER A 60 3.21 1.16 -1.14
C SER A 60 3.62 -0.31 -0.99
N GLY A 61 4.65 -0.59 -0.20
CA GLY A 61 5.07 -1.96 0.09
C GLY A 61 6.39 -2.03 0.85
N GLN A 62 6.80 -3.24 1.18
CA GLN A 62 8.12 -3.53 1.76
C GLN A 62 8.91 -4.41 0.79
N TYR A 63 10.12 -3.97 0.45
CA TYR A 63 10.98 -4.63 -0.52
C TYR A 63 12.41 -4.73 0.00
N SER A 64 13.11 -5.80 -0.36
CA SER A 64 14.53 -5.94 -0.01
C SER A 64 15.39 -4.97 -0.82
N ARG A 65 16.53 -4.58 -0.26
CA ARG A 65 17.53 -3.76 -0.95
C ARG A 65 17.96 -4.41 -2.26
N ARG A 66 18.15 -5.73 -2.27
CA ARG A 66 18.48 -6.50 -3.49
C ARG A 66 17.45 -6.30 -4.59
N PHE A 67 16.16 -6.39 -4.28
CA PHE A 67 15.09 -6.15 -5.26
C PHE A 67 15.15 -4.72 -5.79
N LEU A 68 15.31 -3.74 -4.90
CA LEU A 68 15.35 -2.31 -5.27
C LEU A 68 16.58 -1.90 -6.09
N LYS A 69 17.64 -2.73 -6.12
CA LYS A 69 18.81 -2.55 -6.99
C LYS A 69 18.60 -3.13 -8.40
N GLY A 70 17.50 -3.84 -8.64
CA GLY A 70 17.18 -4.41 -9.95
C GLY A 70 17.07 -3.35 -11.04
N GLU A 71 17.42 -3.74 -12.26
CA GLU A 71 17.24 -2.91 -13.45
C GLU A 71 15.75 -2.62 -13.65
N GLY A 72 15.40 -1.39 -14.02
CA GLY A 72 13.99 -0.97 -14.22
C GLY A 72 13.19 -0.69 -12.93
N CYS A 73 13.61 -1.20 -11.76
CA CYS A 73 12.82 -1.07 -10.52
C CYS A 73 12.50 0.39 -10.12
N ARG A 74 13.43 1.33 -10.38
CA ARG A 74 13.20 2.76 -10.12
C ARG A 74 12.13 3.35 -11.03
N GLU A 75 12.15 2.98 -12.31
CA GLU A 75 11.20 3.47 -13.31
C GLU A 75 9.81 2.86 -13.10
N GLU A 76 9.76 1.57 -12.79
CA GLU A 76 8.53 0.87 -12.41
C GLU A 76 7.91 1.50 -11.16
N ALA A 77 8.71 1.76 -10.12
CA ALA A 77 8.22 2.39 -8.89
C ALA A 77 7.68 3.80 -9.15
N ALA A 78 8.37 4.60 -9.96
CA ALA A 78 7.90 5.95 -10.33
C ALA A 78 6.59 5.87 -11.13
N THR A 79 6.50 4.94 -12.09
CA THR A 79 5.28 4.72 -12.89
C THR A 79 4.11 4.28 -12.03
N TYR A 80 4.35 3.31 -11.13
CA TYR A 80 3.36 2.87 -10.16
C TYR A 80 2.87 4.04 -9.30
N CYS A 81 3.77 4.86 -8.75
CA CYS A 81 3.42 6.01 -7.93
C CYS A 81 2.59 7.05 -8.70
N ARG A 82 2.94 7.32 -9.96
CA ARG A 82 2.20 8.26 -10.83
C ARG A 82 0.79 7.78 -11.15
N ASN A 83 0.62 6.48 -11.40
CA ASN A 83 -0.66 5.90 -11.81
C ASN A 83 -1.54 5.47 -10.62
N TRP A 84 -1.00 5.51 -9.40
CA TRP A 84 -1.62 4.91 -8.21
C TRP A 84 -3.08 5.32 -7.96
N ILE A 85 -3.44 6.60 -8.16
CA ILE A 85 -4.84 7.06 -7.99
C ILE A 85 -5.75 6.39 -9.01
N ALA A 86 -5.37 6.44 -10.29
CA ALA A 86 -6.17 5.88 -11.38
C ALA A 86 -6.32 4.37 -11.23
N ASP A 87 -5.23 3.67 -10.90
CA ASP A 87 -5.22 2.22 -10.69
C ASP A 87 -6.06 1.81 -9.46
N THR A 88 -6.05 2.63 -8.40
CA THR A 88 -6.89 2.41 -7.21
C THR A 88 -8.37 2.55 -7.53
N LEU A 89 -8.76 3.59 -8.28
CA LEU A 89 -10.16 3.79 -8.72
C LEU A 89 -10.61 2.66 -9.65
N GLN A 90 -9.80 2.32 -10.65
CA GLN A 90 -10.09 1.22 -11.56
C GLN A 90 -10.21 -0.13 -10.82
N SER A 91 -9.39 -0.36 -9.78
CA SER A 91 -9.50 -1.56 -8.95
C SER A 91 -10.80 -1.59 -8.15
N ALA A 92 -11.21 -0.44 -7.60
CA ALA A 92 -12.48 -0.30 -6.88
C ALA A 92 -13.68 -0.60 -7.81
N GLU A 93 -13.68 -0.05 -9.03
CA GLU A 93 -14.72 -0.29 -10.04
C GLU A 93 -14.81 -1.76 -10.46
N ARG A 94 -13.68 -2.47 -10.52
CA ARG A 94 -13.62 -3.90 -10.83
C ARG A 94 -14.06 -4.80 -9.66
N GLY A 95 -14.46 -4.22 -8.53
CA GLY A 95 -14.80 -4.96 -7.31
C GLY A 95 -13.61 -5.66 -6.66
N ALA A 96 -12.38 -5.23 -6.98
CA ALA A 96 -11.19 -5.75 -6.34
C ALA A 96 -11.08 -5.28 -4.88
N PHE A 97 -10.24 -5.95 -4.11
CA PHE A 97 -10.00 -5.55 -2.73
C PHE A 97 -9.32 -4.18 -2.66
N VAL A 98 -10.02 -3.19 -2.12
CA VAL A 98 -9.48 -1.84 -1.88
C VAL A 98 -8.88 -1.80 -0.48
N ASN A 99 -7.63 -1.36 -0.35
CA ASN A 99 -6.94 -1.23 0.93
C ASN A 99 -7.47 -0.07 1.79
N LEU A 100 -7.42 -0.19 3.12
CA LEU A 100 -7.81 0.90 4.03
C LEU A 100 -6.87 2.10 3.91
N ILE A 101 -5.58 1.85 3.66
CA ILE A 101 -4.61 2.92 3.41
C ILE A 101 -5.03 3.78 2.22
N SER A 102 -5.66 3.19 1.20
CA SER A 102 -6.11 3.93 0.03
C SER A 102 -7.19 4.95 0.39
N VAL A 103 -8.15 4.55 1.22
CA VAL A 103 -9.20 5.44 1.75
C VAL A 103 -8.58 6.62 2.51
N ARG A 104 -7.59 6.34 3.37
CA ARG A 104 -6.90 7.39 4.15
C ARG A 104 -6.08 8.34 3.30
N VAL A 105 -5.46 7.84 2.23
CA VAL A 105 -4.73 8.67 1.28
C VAL A 105 -5.69 9.58 0.51
N PHE A 106 -6.83 9.05 0.04
CA PHE A 106 -7.86 9.85 -0.64
C PHE A 106 -8.44 10.93 0.28
N GLU A 107 -8.76 10.57 1.53
CA GLU A 107 -9.23 11.51 2.56
C GLU A 107 -8.20 12.65 2.79
N ALA A 108 -6.92 12.31 2.89
CA ALA A 108 -5.85 13.30 3.09
C ALA A 108 -5.58 14.18 1.86
N LEU A 109 -5.86 13.67 0.65
CA LEU A 109 -5.78 14.42 -0.60
C LEU A 109 -7.05 15.24 -0.88
N GLY A 110 -8.12 15.10 -0.08
CA GLY A 110 -9.41 15.74 -0.34
C GLY A 110 -10.15 15.17 -1.55
N LEU A 111 -9.84 13.93 -1.96
CA LEU A 111 -10.50 13.22 -3.05
C LEU A 111 -11.77 12.50 -2.58
N ASP A 112 -12.68 12.21 -3.50
CA ASP A 112 -13.90 11.46 -3.18
C ASP A 112 -13.56 10.01 -2.76
N THR A 113 -13.87 9.69 -1.49
CA THR A 113 -13.67 8.36 -0.93
C THR A 113 -14.84 7.41 -1.20
N THR A 114 -15.98 7.91 -1.70
CA THR A 114 -17.22 7.14 -1.88
C THR A 114 -17.02 5.87 -2.70
N PRO A 115 -16.33 5.89 -3.86
CA PRO A 115 -16.13 4.68 -4.66
C PRO A 115 -15.32 3.61 -3.90
N LEU A 116 -14.34 4.03 -3.10
CA LEU A 116 -13.48 3.13 -2.34
C LEU A 116 -14.23 2.51 -1.15
N VAL A 117 -15.06 3.30 -0.46
CA VAL A 117 -15.87 2.80 0.66
C VAL A 117 -16.91 1.80 0.17
N GLN A 118 -17.62 2.11 -0.92
CA GLN A 118 -18.60 1.22 -1.53
C GLN A 118 -17.96 -0.10 -1.97
N ALA A 119 -16.83 -0.06 -2.68
CA ALA A 119 -16.12 -1.26 -3.09
C ALA A 119 -15.70 -2.16 -1.90
N ARG A 120 -15.31 -1.55 -0.76
CA ARG A 120 -14.98 -2.31 0.46
C ARG A 120 -16.19 -2.98 1.10
N GLU A 121 -17.34 -2.30 1.11
CA GLU A 121 -18.58 -2.88 1.65
C GLU A 121 -19.07 -4.02 0.78
N GLU A 122 -19.08 -3.84 -0.54
CA GLU A 122 -19.45 -4.88 -1.49
C GLU A 122 -18.54 -6.09 -1.40
N TYR A 123 -17.22 -5.88 -1.35
CA TYR A 123 -16.25 -6.96 -1.18
C TYR A 123 -16.53 -7.78 0.09
N LYS A 124 -16.82 -7.11 1.22
CA LYS A 124 -17.18 -7.80 2.47
C LYS A 124 -18.45 -8.63 2.34
N ARG A 125 -19.49 -8.12 1.66
CA ARG A 125 -20.75 -8.85 1.43
C ARG A 125 -20.51 -10.11 0.60
N ILE A 126 -19.72 -10.03 -0.47
CA ILE A 126 -19.36 -11.17 -1.31
C ILE A 126 -18.58 -12.22 -0.51
N GLN A 127 -17.61 -11.80 0.31
CA GLN A 127 -16.85 -12.72 1.16
C GLN A 127 -17.72 -13.42 2.21
N GLU A 128 -18.64 -12.69 2.83
CA GLU A 128 -19.56 -13.28 3.79
C GLU A 128 -20.49 -14.30 3.14
N GLN A 129 -21.01 -14.00 1.95
CA GLN A 129 -21.84 -14.94 1.18
C GLN A 129 -21.07 -16.22 0.84
N LYS A 130 -19.85 -16.11 0.31
CA LYS A 130 -18.98 -17.26 0.01
C LYS A 130 -18.72 -18.12 1.24
N ARG A 131 -18.50 -17.51 2.41
CA ARG A 131 -18.30 -18.22 3.67
C ARG A 131 -19.55 -18.98 4.13
N ARG A 132 -20.76 -18.46 3.84
CA ARG A 132 -22.01 -19.14 4.14
C ARG A 132 -22.22 -20.34 3.21
N GLU A 133 -22.07 -20.15 1.90
CA GLU A 133 -22.19 -21.21 0.90
C GLU A 133 -21.19 -22.35 1.15
N GLN A 134 -19.96 -22.04 1.57
CA GLN A 134 -18.97 -23.05 1.94
C GLN A 134 -19.40 -23.85 3.18
N LYS A 135 -19.93 -23.19 4.22
CA LYS A 135 -20.43 -23.87 5.42
C LYS A 135 -21.63 -24.77 5.13
N GLU A 136 -22.50 -24.37 4.21
CA GLU A 136 -23.63 -25.17 3.77
C GLU A 136 -23.15 -26.44 3.03
N LYS A 137 -22.17 -26.30 2.13
CA LYS A 137 -21.54 -27.44 1.43
C LYS A 137 -20.77 -28.39 2.34
N GLU A 138 -20.18 -27.89 3.43
CA GLU A 138 -19.47 -28.71 4.42
C GLU A 138 -20.43 -29.42 5.39
N ALA A 139 -21.70 -28.98 5.46
CA ALA A 139 -22.74 -29.55 6.31
C ALA A 139 -23.64 -30.57 5.58
N GLU A 140 -23.52 -30.67 4.24
CA GLU A 140 -24.14 -31.67 3.37
C GLU A 140 -23.21 -32.88 3.15
#